data_AF-A0A2N6F7Y7-F1
#
_entry.id   AF-A0A2N6F7Y7-F1
#
_cell.length_a   1.000
_cell.length_b   1.000
_cell.length_c   1.000
_cell.angle_alpha   90.00
_cell.angle_beta   90.00
_cell.angle_gamma   90.00
#
_symmetry.space_group_name_H-M   'P 1'
#
loop_
_entity.id
_entity.type
_entity.pdbx_description
1 polymer ?
#
loop_
_entity_poly.entity_id
_entity_poly.type
_entity_poly.pdbx_seq_one_letter_code
_entity_poly.pdbx_strand_id
1 'polypeptide(L)' 'MCLAVPMQVKKIDDQTALCEIDGVTREACLMMLDDVAVGDYVLIHAGFAIERLDADEAQRTLALFRKYADD' A
#
# COMPACT_ATOMS: atom_id res chain seq x y z
N MET A 1 15.50 8.87 -3.24
CA MET A 1 14.50 9.22 -2.20
C MET A 1 13.15 8.75 -2.72
N CYS A 2 12.67 7.57 -2.30
CA CYS A 2 11.36 7.06 -2.71
C CYS A 2 10.36 7.32 -1.59
N LEU A 3 9.32 8.11 -1.88
CA LEU A 3 8.20 8.31 -0.98
C LEU A 3 7.42 6.99 -0.89
N ALA A 4 7.18 6.48 0.32
CA ALA A 4 6.33 5.31 0.51
C ALA A 4 4.89 5.70 0.18
N VAL A 5 4.24 4.93 -0.70
CA VAL A 5 2.87 5.21 -1.15
C VAL A 5 1.94 4.13 -0.59
N PRO A 6 0.82 4.50 0.05
CA PRO A 6 -0.20 3.53 0.45
C PRO A 6 -0.88 2.96 -0.78
N MET A 7 -0.95 1.63 -0.90
CA MET A 7 -1.66 0.97 -2.00
C MET A 7 -2.56 -0.14 -1.43
N GLN A 8 -3.73 -0.34 -2.02
CA GLN A 8 -4.67 -1.38 -1.60
C GLN A 8 -4.27 -2.72 -2.22
N VAL A 9 -4.21 -3.79 -1.43
CA VAL A 9 -3.98 -5.15 -1.91
C VAL A 9 -5.20 -5.65 -2.69
N LYS A 10 -5.02 -5.94 -3.98
CA LYS A 10 -6.07 -6.44 -4.88
C LYS A 10 -6.02 -7.96 -5.06
N LYS A 11 -4.82 -8.53 -5.00
CA LYS A 11 -4.56 -9.97 -5.13
C LYS A 11 -3.30 -10.33 -4.36
N ILE A 12 -3.27 -11.54 -3.79
CA ILE A 12 -2.08 -12.14 -3.19
C ILE A 12 -1.79 -13.46 -3.91
N ASP A 13 -0.53 -13.67 -4.24
CA ASP A 13 0.03 -14.90 -4.81
C ASP A 13 1.31 -15.26 -4.03
N ASP A 14 1.20 -16.25 -3.15
CA ASP A 14 2.19 -16.57 -2.12
C ASP A 14 2.66 -15.35 -1.32
N GLN A 15 3.91 -14.92 -1.54
CA GLN A 15 4.56 -13.80 -0.86
C GLN A 15 4.57 -12.52 -1.72
N THR A 16 3.79 -12.49 -2.79
CA THR A 16 3.69 -11.34 -3.70
C THR A 16 2.26 -10.82 -3.71
N ALA A 17 2.09 -9.52 -3.45
CA ALA A 17 0.81 -8.84 -3.56
C ALA A 17 0.78 -7.92 -4.78
N LEU A 18 -0.30 -8.00 -5.56
CA LEU A 18 -0.65 -6.96 -6.53
C LEU A 18 -1.45 -5.88 -5.80
N CYS A 19 -0.89 -4.68 -5.72
CA CYS A 19 -1.46 -3.54 -5.02
C CYS A 19 -1.85 -2.43 -6.01
N GLU A 20 -2.87 -1.64 -5.69
CA GLU A 20 -3.41 -0.60 -6.57
C GLU A 20 -3.66 0.71 -5.79
N ILE A 21 -3.35 1.84 -6.43
CA ILE A 21 -3.82 3.18 -6.02
C ILE A 21 -4.19 3.96 -7.27
N ASP A 22 -5.40 4.55 -7.29
CA ASP A 22 -5.87 5.44 -8.36
C ASP A 22 -5.62 4.88 -9.79
N GLY A 23 -5.85 3.57 -9.98
CA GLY A 23 -5.67 2.86 -11.25
C GLY A 23 -4.23 2.45 -11.60
N VAL A 24 -3.25 2.80 -10.78
CA VAL A 24 -1.85 2.37 -10.92
C VAL A 24 -1.63 1.12 -10.09
N THR A 25 -1.17 0.04 -10.74
CA THR A 25 -0.84 -1.22 -10.07
C THR A 25 0.65 -1.41 -9.86
N ARG A 26 1.03 -2.00 -8.74
CA ARG A 26 2.41 -2.42 -8.42
C ARG A 26 2.43 -3.74 -7.68
N GLU A 27 3.45 -4.55 -7.94
CA GLU A 27 3.74 -5.72 -7.11
C GLU A 27 4.59 -5.34 -5.91
N ALA A 28 4.32 -5.98 -4.77
CA ALA A 28 5.11 -5.85 -3.56
C ALA A 28 5.30 -7.22 -2.90
N CYS A 29 6.52 -7.47 -2.43
CA CYS A 29 6.79 -8.65 -1.62
C CYS A 29 6.29 -8.42 -0.18
N LEU A 30 5.57 -9.42 0.34
CA LEU A 30 4.95 -9.42 1.66
C LEU A 30 5.84 -10.01 2.75
N MET A 31 7.07 -10.41 2.45
CA MET A 31 7.94 -11.14 3.40
C MET A 31 8.23 -10.43 4.74
N MET A 32 7.94 -9.12 4.84
CA MET A 32 8.15 -8.32 6.04
C MET A 32 6.87 -8.17 6.89
N LEU A 33 5.72 -8.63 6.39
CA LEU A 33 4.42 -8.46 7.03
C LEU A 33 3.69 -9.80 7.10
N ASP A 34 3.20 -10.11 8.29
CA ASP A 34 2.31 -11.25 8.51
C ASP A 34 0.84 -10.82 8.36
N ASP A 35 -0.03 -11.80 8.11
CA ASP A 35 -1.50 -11.64 8.10
C ASP A 35 -2.03 -10.54 7.16
N VAL A 36 -1.35 -10.26 6.05
CA VAL A 36 -1.85 -9.35 5.00
C VAL A 36 -2.95 -10.05 4.19
N ALA A 37 -4.08 -9.37 4.03
CA ALA A 37 -5.23 -9.85 3.28
C ALA A 37 -5.57 -8.96 2.09
N VAL A 38 -6.31 -9.52 1.12
CA VAL A 38 -6.93 -8.72 0.05
C VAL A 38 -7.89 -7.71 0.67
N GLY A 39 -7.76 -6.44 0.27
CA GLY A 39 -8.50 -5.32 0.83
C GLY A 39 -7.68 -4.45 1.79
N ASP A 40 -6.61 -4.99 2.38
CA ASP A 40 -5.71 -4.23 3.24
C ASP A 40 -4.97 -3.13 2.47
N TYR A 41 -4.59 -2.07 3.17
CA TYR A 41 -3.70 -1.05 2.65
C TYR A 41 -2.29 -1.27 3.18
N VAL A 42 -1.30 -1.22 2.30
CA VAL A 42 0.11 -1.39 2.65
C VAL A 42 0.96 -0.23 2.13
N LEU A 43 1.97 0.16 2.90
CA LEU A 43 3.01 1.09 2.44
C LEU A 43 4.05 0.30 1.66
N ILE A 44 4.30 0.73 0.42
CA ILE A 44 5.28 0.09 -0.46
C ILE A 44 6.55 0.93 -0.53
N HIS A 45 7.69 0.30 -0.27
CA HIS A 45 9.01 0.89 -0.45
C HIS A 45 9.97 -0.11 -1.12
N ALA A 46 10.63 0.32 -2.19
CA ALA A 46 11.61 -0.49 -2.92
C ALA A 46 11.13 -1.90 -3.34
N GLY A 47 9.81 -2.06 -3.62
CA GLY A 47 9.21 -3.34 -4.00
C GLY A 47 8.78 -4.23 -2.84
N PHE A 48 8.82 -3.73 -1.60
CA PHE A 48 8.37 -4.44 -0.42
C PHE A 48 7.21 -3.72 0.24
N ALA A 49 6.25 -4.48 0.75
CA ALA A 49 5.27 -3.98 1.70
C ALA A 49 5.95 -3.92 3.06
N ILE A 50 6.09 -2.73 3.62
CA ILE A 50 6.86 -2.49 4.87
C ILE A 50 5.97 -2.25 6.08
N GLU A 51 4.70 -1.90 5.87
CA GLU A 51 3.74 -1.62 6.93
C GLU A 51 2.32 -1.84 6.42
N ARG A 52 1.46 -2.48 7.23
CA ARG A 52 0.02 -2.54 7.00
C ARG A 52 -0.63 -1.36 7.72
N LEU A 53 -1.50 -0.65 7.00
CA LEU A 53 -2.28 0.45 7.55
C LEU A 53 -3.67 -0.07 7.93
N ASP A 54 -4.16 0.35 9.09
CA ASP A 54 -5.58 0.20 9.42
C ASP A 54 -6.42 0.98 8.39
N ALA A 55 -7.60 0.49 8.01
CA ALA A 55 -8.42 1.13 6.99
C ALA A 55 -8.74 2.60 7.34
N ASP A 56 -9.00 2.90 8.60
CA ASP A 56 -9.28 4.27 9.05
C ASP A 56 -8.04 5.17 8.98
N GLU A 57 -6.87 4.63 9.34
CA GLU A 57 -5.59 5.37 9.28
C GLU A 57 -5.11 5.55 7.84
N ALA A 58 -5.31 4.54 6.99
CA ALA A 58 -5.02 4.59 5.56
C ALA A 58 -5.82 5.70 4.89
N GLN A 59 -7.14 5.78 5.16
CA GLN A 59 -8.01 6.83 4.60
C GLN A 59 -7.58 8.23 5.04
N ARG A 60 -7.23 8.42 6.33
CA ARG A 60 -6.73 9.71 6.84
C ARG A 60 -5.40 10.10 6.19
N THR A 61 -4.48 9.15 6.07
CA THR A 61 -3.17 9.36 5.46
C THR A 61 -3.31 9.69 3.97
N LEU A 62 -4.13 8.93 3.24
CA LEU A 62 -4.42 9.18 1.82
C LEU A 62 -5.06 10.57 1.62
N ALA A 63 -5.98 10.98 2.49
CA ALA A 63 -6.58 12.31 2.42
C ALA A 63 -5.54 13.43 2.62
N LEU A 64 -4.59 13.25 3.55
CA LEU A 64 -3.47 14.18 3.74
C LEU A 64 -2.56 14.23 2.51
N PHE A 65 -2.17 13.07 1.97
CA PHE A 65 -1.33 12.99 0.77
C PHE A 65 -1.98 13.68 -0.44
N ARG A 66 -3.28 13.46 -0.67
CA ARG A 66 -4.03 14.14 -1.73
C ARG A 66 -4.02 15.66 -1.55
N LYS A 67 -4.25 16.14 -0.32
CA LYS A 67 -4.21 17.57 0.00
C LYS A 67 -2.86 18.21 -0.35
N TYR A 68 -1.74 17.51 -0.12
CA TYR A 68 -0.41 18.03 -0.43
C TYR A 68 0.01 17.87 -1.90
N ALA A 69 -0.64 16.98 -2.67
CA ALA A 69 -0.35 16.79 -4.09
C ALA A 69 -1.04 17.81 -5.00
N ASP A 70 -2.13 18.44 -4.51
CA ASP A 70 -2.92 19.44 -5.23
C ASP A 70 -2.48 20.90 -4.98
N ASP A 71 -1.48 21.13 -4.11
CA ASP A 71 -0.82 22.43 -3.83
C ASP A 71 0.55 22.54 -4.53
#